data_AF-A0A371Z3G5-F1
#
_entry.id   AF-A0A371Z3G5-F1
#
_cell.length_a   1.000
_cell.length_b   1.000
_cell.length_c   1.000
_cell.angle_alpha   90.00
_cell.angle_beta   90.00
_cell.angle_gamma   90.00
#
_symmetry.space_group_name_H-M   'P 1'
#
loop_
_entity.id
_entity.type
_entity.pdbx_description
1 polymer ?
#
loop_
_entity_poly.entity_id
_entity_poly.type
_entity_poly.pdbx_seq_one_letter_code
_entity_poly.pdbx_strand_id
1 'polypeptide(L)' 'MTEMNQAMLGQDVIAAGTGRMGTLTAVNADATIQVTVDGPAESAFTIPVSWVQSTDNDKIVLNHTVEDVQSYTPPA' A
#
# COMPACT_ATOMS: atom_id res chain seq x y z
N MET A 1 -13.63 -1.46 -9.30
CA MET A 1 -12.19 -1.62 -9.05
C MET A 1 -11.70 -0.27 -8.57
N THR A 2 -10.94 -0.22 -7.48
CA THR A 2 -10.37 1.04 -6.97
C THR A 2 -9.26 1.46 -7.92
N GLU A 3 -9.37 2.64 -8.52
CA GLU A 3 -8.40 3.12 -9.50
C GLU A 3 -7.24 3.82 -8.79
N MET A 4 -6.05 3.22 -8.83
CA MET A 4 -4.82 3.82 -8.29
C MET A 4 -4.20 4.76 -9.33
N ASN A 5 -3.84 5.96 -8.92
CA ASN A 5 -3.24 6.96 -9.80
C ASN A 5 -2.01 7.63 -9.16
N GLN A 6 -1.15 8.24 -9.97
CA GLN A 6 0.06 8.91 -9.49
C GLN A 6 -0.20 10.17 -8.64
N ALA A 7 -1.41 10.73 -8.66
CA ALA A 7 -1.74 11.85 -7.78
C ALA A 7 -1.95 11.41 -6.32
N MET A 8 -2.03 10.10 -6.06
CA MET A 8 -2.21 9.51 -4.72
C MET A 8 -0.88 9.27 -3.99
N LEU A 9 0.25 9.54 -4.65
CA LEU A 9 1.57 9.39 -4.04
C LEU A 9 1.69 10.31 -2.82
N GLY A 10 2.25 9.78 -1.73
CA GLY A 10 2.34 10.46 -0.44
C GLY A 10 1.12 10.30 0.46
N GLN A 11 0.03 9.67 -0.02
CA GLN A 11 -1.12 9.35 0.83
C GLN A 11 -0.78 8.29 1.87
N ASP A 12 -1.46 8.38 3.02
CA ASP A 12 -1.28 7.43 4.12
C ASP A 12 -1.89 6.07 3.77
N VAL A 13 -1.14 5.01 4.01
CA VAL A 13 -1.59 3.63 3.80
C VAL A 13 -1.98 3.04 5.15
N ILE A 14 -3.21 2.55 5.24
CA ILE A 14 -3.82 1.94 6.43
C ILE A 14 -3.98 0.46 6.16
N ALA A 15 -3.35 -0.38 6.97
CA ALA A 15 -3.49 -1.83 6.86
C ALA A 15 -4.73 -2.33 7.61
N ALA A 16 -5.33 -3.41 7.14
CA ALA A 16 -6.54 -3.99 7.74
C ALA A 16 -6.31 -4.33 9.21
N GLY A 17 -7.29 -4.00 10.05
CA GLY A 17 -7.24 -4.29 11.49
C GLY A 17 -6.21 -3.47 12.28
N THR A 18 -5.45 -2.59 11.64
CA THR A 18 -4.40 -1.79 12.27
C THR A 18 -4.53 -0.30 11.89
N GLY A 19 -3.66 0.53 12.46
CA GLY A 19 -3.57 1.95 12.13
C GLY A 19 -2.83 2.22 10.83
N ARG A 20 -2.30 3.45 10.74
CA ARG A 20 -1.39 3.84 9.66
C ARG A 20 -0.17 2.91 9.66
N MET A 21 0.05 2.26 8.53
CA MET A 21 1.19 1.40 8.26
C MET A 21 2.34 2.19 7.62
N GLY A 22 2.01 3.16 6.77
CA GLY A 22 3.01 3.75 5.90
C GLY A 22 2.47 4.80 4.96
N THR A 23 3.18 5.00 3.84
CA THR A 23 2.80 5.92 2.76
C THR A 23 2.95 5.27 1.39
N LEU A 24 2.12 5.68 0.43
CA LEU A 24 2.23 5.25 -0.96
C LEU A 24 3.39 5.99 -1.65
N THR A 25 4.36 5.26 -2.19
CA THR A 25 5.54 5.86 -2.83
C THR A 25 5.64 5.59 -4.33
N ALA A 26 4.95 4.58 -4.85
CA ALA A 26 4.82 4.37 -6.29
C ALA A 26 3.50 3.72 -6.69
N VAL A 27 3.02 4.05 -7.89
CA VAL A 27 1.98 3.32 -8.60
C VAL A 27 2.60 2.81 -9.89
N ASN A 28 2.71 1.49 -10.03
CA ASN A 28 3.37 0.87 -11.17
C ASN A 28 2.34 0.53 -12.27
N ALA A 29 2.81 0.42 -13.50
CA ALA A 29 1.96 0.13 -14.67
C ALA A 29 1.46 -1.33 -14.69
N ASP A 30 2.11 -2.23 -13.94
CA ASP A 30 1.78 -3.65 -13.81
C ASP A 30 0.68 -3.96 -12.77
N ALA A 31 -0.12 -2.95 -12.39
CA ALA A 31 -1.16 -3.07 -11.37
C ALA A 31 -0.62 -3.45 -9.98
N THR A 32 0.60 -3.03 -9.67
CA THR A 32 1.16 -3.02 -8.32
C THR A 32 1.40 -1.60 -7.82
N ILE A 33 1.51 -1.48 -6.51
CA ILE A 33 1.84 -0.25 -5.81
C ILE A 33 2.98 -0.51 -4.85
N GLN A 34 3.80 0.52 -4.63
CA GLN A 34 4.84 0.48 -3.62
C GLN A 34 4.42 1.27 -2.40
N VAL A 35 4.49 0.62 -1.24
CA VAL A 35 4.16 1.20 0.06
C VAL A 35 5.43 1.21 0.91
N THR A 36 5.78 2.37 1.45
CA THR A 36 6.87 2.48 2.44
C THR A 36 6.27 2.34 3.83
N VAL A 37 6.66 1.29 4.56
CA VAL A 37 6.25 1.05 5.94
C VAL A 37 7.09 1.92 6.88
N ASP A 38 6.42 2.69 7.72
CA ASP A 38 7.04 3.49 8.77
C ASP A 38 7.53 2.56 9.89
N GLY A 39 8.84 2.43 10.07
CA GLY A 39 9.46 1.53 11.05
C GLY A 39 10.88 1.94 11.40
N PRO A 40 11.59 1.19 12.27
CA PRO A 40 12.99 1.49 12.62
C PRO A 40 13.94 1.44 11.41
N ALA A 41 13.54 0.72 10.35
CA ALA A 41 14.11 0.80 9.03
C ALA A 41 12.96 0.98 8.03
N GLU A 42 12.85 2.18 7.46
CA GLU A 42 11.89 2.45 6.38
C GLU A 42 12.09 1.42 5.26
N SER A 43 11.04 0.63 4.99
CA SER A 43 11.11 -0.49 4.06
C SER A 43 9.99 -0.37 3.04
N ALA A 44 10.35 -0.41 1.76
CA ALA A 44 9.41 -0.34 0.65
C ALA A 44 8.96 -1.74 0.23
N PHE A 45 7.65 -1.96 0.17
CA PHE A 45 7.03 -3.22 -0.23
C PHE A 45 6.16 -3.00 -1.45
N THR A 46 6.28 -3.89 -2.44
CA THR A 46 5.45 -3.85 -3.64
C THR A 46 4.31 -4.84 -3.49
N ILE A 47 3.07 -4.36 -3.52
CA ILE A 47 1.85 -5.18 -3.39
C ILE A 47 0.89 -4.92 -4.55
N PRO A 48 0.01 -5.88 -4.90
CA PRO A 48 -0.94 -5.68 -5.97
C PRO A 48 -2.04 -4.69 -5.57
N VAL A 49 -2.52 -3.90 -6.54
CA VAL A 49 -3.65 -2.95 -6.30
C VAL A 49 -4.94 -3.66 -5.90
N SER A 50 -5.06 -4.96 -6.14
CA SER A 50 -6.19 -5.78 -5.68
C SER A 50 -6.30 -5.86 -4.16
N TRP A 51 -5.24 -5.51 -3.43
CA TRP A 51 -5.26 -5.41 -1.96
C TRP A 51 -5.82 -4.08 -1.46
N VAL A 52 -5.99 -3.10 -2.35
CA VAL A 52 -6.60 -1.82 -2.00
C VAL A 52 -8.10 -2.00 -1.87
N GLN A 53 -8.60 -1.91 -0.64
CA GLN A 53 -10.01 -1.98 -0.32
C GLN A 53 -10.73 -0.68 -0.66
N SER A 54 -10.16 0.47 -0.27
CA SER A 54 -10.75 1.80 -0.53
C SER A 54 -9.69 2.89 -0.58
N THR A 55 -10.00 3.98 -1.25
CA THR A 55 -9.15 5.18 -1.36
C THR A 55 -10.00 6.41 -1.06
N ASP A 56 -10.14 6.73 0.22
CA ASP A 56 -11.04 7.78 0.72
C ASP A 56 -10.28 8.72 1.65
N ASN A 57 -10.63 10.01 1.61
CA ASN A 57 -10.08 11.04 2.52
C ASN A 57 -8.54 11.05 2.57
N ASP A 58 -7.90 11.03 1.40
CA ASP A 58 -6.44 11.01 1.27
C ASP A 58 -5.72 9.80 1.92
N LYS A 59 -6.46 8.70 2.09
CA LYS A 59 -5.95 7.46 2.67
C LYS A 59 -6.22 6.28 1.76
N ILE A 60 -5.30 5.33 1.77
CA ILE A 60 -5.39 4.07 1.06
C ILE A 60 -5.60 2.98 2.10
N VAL A 61 -6.79 2.39 2.11
CA VAL A 61 -7.15 1.32 3.04
C VAL A 61 -6.92 -0.01 2.35
N LEU A 62 -6.08 -0.86 2.95
CA LEU A 62 -5.84 -2.22 2.49
C LEU A 62 -6.81 -3.19 3.16
N ASN A 63 -7.13 -4.29 2.48
CA ASN A 63 -7.85 -5.43 3.05
C ASN A 63 -6.91 -6.47 3.71
N HIS A 64 -5.60 -6.22 3.72
CA HIS A 64 -4.57 -7.08 4.32
C HIS A 64 -3.83 -6.35 5.45
N THR A 65 -3.25 -7.13 6.37
CA THR A 65 -2.49 -6.60 7.51
C THR A 65 -1.09 -6.14 7.09
N VAL A 66 -0.41 -5.39 7.96
CA VAL A 66 0.99 -5.01 7.73
C VAL A 66 1.90 -6.24 7.64
N GLU A 67 1.62 -7.29 8.42
CA GLU A 67 2.39 -8.54 8.41
C GLU A 67 2.28 -9.26 7.06
N ASP A 68 1.08 -9.26 6.46
CA ASP A 68 0.86 -9.81 5.11
C ASP A 68 1.66 -9.03 4.05
N VAL A 69 1.68 -7.70 4.14
CA VAL A 69 2.44 -6.86 3.20
C VAL A 69 3.94 -7.09 3.36
N GLN A 70 4.43 -7.15 4.59
CA GLN A 70 5.85 -7.38 4.86
C GLN A 70 6.32 -8.78 4.45
N SER A 71 5.41 -9.75 4.46
CA SER A 71 5.67 -11.14 4.05
C SER A 71 5.41 -11.39 2.57
N TYR A 72 4.78 -10.43 1.87
CA TYR A 72 4.43 -10.59 0.47
C TYR A 72 5.67 -10.56 -0.42
N THR A 73 5.86 -11.64 -1.17
CA THR A 73 6.87 -11.72 -2.22
C THR A 73 6.16 -11.62 -3.56
N PRO A 74 6.34 -10.52 -4.32
CA PRO A 74 5.72 -10.39 -5.63
C PRO A 74 6.21 -11.53 -6.55
N PRO A 75 5.32 -12.10 -7.38
CA PRO A 75 5.73 -13.06 -8.40
C PRO A 75 6.72 -12.40 -9.37
N ALA A 76 7.81 -13.12 -9.68
CA ALA A 76 8.88 -12.67 -10.56
C ALA A 76 8.46 -12.60 -12.04
#